data_AF-A0A2A5C4U6-F1
#
_entry.id   AF-A0A2A5C4U6-F1
#
_cell.length_a   1.000
_cell.length_b   1.000
_cell.length_c   1.000
_cell.angle_alpha   90.00
_cell.angle_beta   90.00
_cell.angle_gamma   90.00
#
_symmetry.space_group_name_H-M   'P 1'
#
loop_
_entity.id
_entity.type
_entity.pdbx_description
1 polymer ?
#
loop_
_entity_poly.entity_id
_entity_poly.type
_entity_poly.pdbx_seq_one_letter_code
_entity_poly.pdbx_strand_id
1 'polypeptide(L)'
;MKYSIVLILTFLGTGCTTQQFMQSNVKESTVPTIYQNNKVGVTSIISNKALKSFKNDYAKTPKNKAFAQSTSGAWNWRSDRTSIEHAVTSALIACQRKNRKAEDLYPCKIIHINDSWSDAKVSED
;
A
#
# COMPACT_ATOMS: atom_id res chain seq x y z
N MET A 1 1.08 -89.38 9.00
CA MET A 1 1.62 -89.26 7.63
C MET A 1 1.66 -87.80 7.25
N LYS A 2 2.86 -87.36 6.83
CA LYS A 2 3.16 -86.21 5.96
C LYS A 2 2.92 -84.80 6.52
N TYR A 3 4.00 -84.32 7.09
CA TYR A 3 4.39 -82.92 7.23
C TYR A 3 4.19 -82.13 5.93
N SER A 4 3.75 -80.89 6.06
CA SER A 4 4.07 -79.84 5.10
C SER A 4 4.50 -78.62 5.89
N ILE A 5 5.83 -78.46 5.91
CA ILE A 5 6.55 -77.29 6.40
C ILE A 5 6.31 -76.19 5.37
N VAL A 6 5.71 -75.08 5.79
CA VAL A 6 5.72 -73.84 5.01
C VAL A 6 6.57 -72.84 5.79
N LEU A 7 7.80 -72.71 5.32
CA LEU A 7 8.77 -71.68 5.71
C LEU A 7 8.29 -70.35 5.13
N ILE A 8 7.90 -69.41 5.99
CA ILE A 8 7.68 -68.02 5.58
C ILE A 8 8.67 -67.16 6.35
N LEU A 9 9.73 -66.76 5.64
CA LEU A 9 10.67 -65.72 6.06
C LEU A 9 9.91 -64.40 6.20
N THR A 10 9.70 -63.94 7.42
CA THR A 10 9.27 -62.55 7.66
C THR A 10 10.51 -61.67 7.76
N PHE A 11 10.79 -60.97 6.66
CA PHE A 11 11.78 -59.90 6.57
C PHE A 11 11.49 -58.82 7.63
N LEU A 12 12.43 -58.63 8.56
CA LEU A 12 12.52 -57.43 9.40
C LEU A 12 12.98 -56.27 8.52
N GLY A 13 12.03 -55.63 7.85
CA GLY A 13 12.24 -54.35 7.19
C GLY A 13 11.98 -53.22 8.18
N THR A 14 13.03 -52.69 8.81
CA THR A 14 13.01 -51.36 9.43
C THR A 14 12.94 -50.31 8.32
N GLY A 15 11.75 -50.13 7.77
CA GLY A 15 11.45 -48.99 6.91
C GLY A 15 11.29 -47.74 7.78
N CYS A 16 12.35 -46.95 7.91
CA CYS A 16 12.18 -45.54 8.24
C CYS A 16 11.38 -44.91 7.10
N THR A 17 10.09 -44.66 7.32
CA THR A 17 9.30 -43.87 6.38
C THR A 17 9.85 -42.44 6.45
N THR A 18 10.68 -42.06 5.48
CA THR A 18 11.00 -40.65 5.26
C THR A 18 9.76 -40.06 4.63
N GLN A 19 8.89 -39.50 5.46
CA GLN A 19 7.72 -38.75 5.01
C GLN A 19 8.24 -37.50 4.31
N GLN A 20 8.41 -37.58 2.99
CA GLN A 20 8.58 -36.41 2.16
C GLN A 20 7.30 -35.59 2.32
N PHE A 21 7.35 -34.55 3.14
CA PHE A 21 6.43 -33.44 3.03
C PHE A 21 6.65 -32.86 1.63
N MET A 22 5.91 -33.39 0.67
CA MET A 22 5.60 -32.68 -0.56
C MET A 22 4.91 -31.41 -0.10
N GLN A 23 5.69 -30.34 0.01
CA GLN A 23 5.23 -29.00 0.33
C GLN A 23 4.48 -28.49 -0.91
N SER A 24 3.26 -28.98 -1.07
CA SER A 24 2.36 -28.58 -2.14
C SER A 24 1.52 -27.39 -1.69
N ASN A 25 1.50 -26.39 -2.56
CA ASN A 25 0.69 -25.19 -2.57
C ASN A 25 1.15 -24.08 -1.62
N VAL A 26 2.12 -23.31 -2.13
CA VAL A 26 2.08 -21.84 -1.96
C VAL A 26 0.66 -21.41 -2.29
N LYS A 27 -0.13 -21.07 -1.27
CA LYS A 27 -1.33 -20.26 -1.48
C LYS A 27 -0.85 -18.99 -2.13
N GLU A 28 -1.18 -18.83 -3.41
CA GLU A 28 -1.10 -17.57 -4.12
C GLU A 28 -1.83 -16.53 -3.27
N SER A 29 -1.05 -15.73 -2.55
CA SER A 29 -1.56 -14.63 -1.76
C SER A 29 -2.09 -13.63 -2.79
N THR A 30 -3.40 -13.57 -2.95
CA THR A 30 -4.10 -12.54 -3.72
C THR A 30 -3.97 -11.20 -2.98
N VAL A 31 -2.74 -10.74 -2.72
CA VAL A 31 -2.50 -9.37 -2.28
C VAL A 31 -2.81 -8.50 -3.49
N PRO A 32 -3.85 -7.64 -3.43
CA PRO A 32 -4.12 -6.74 -4.53
C PRO A 32 -2.89 -5.85 -4.76
N THR A 33 -2.33 -5.86 -5.96
CA THR A 33 -1.28 -4.91 -6.37
C THR A 33 -1.84 -3.50 -6.30
N ILE A 34 -1.41 -2.75 -5.29
CA ILE A 34 -1.85 -1.37 -5.05
C ILE A 34 -1.20 -0.46 -6.09
N TYR A 35 -2.02 0.25 -6.86
CA TYR A 35 -1.55 1.23 -7.82
C TYR A 35 -0.68 2.31 -7.15
N GLN A 36 0.53 2.49 -7.67
CA GLN A 36 1.45 3.57 -7.29
C GLN A 36 1.51 4.64 -8.38
N ASN A 37 1.49 5.89 -7.97
CA ASN A 37 1.62 7.03 -8.88
C ASN A 37 3.06 7.54 -8.87
N ASN A 38 3.82 7.21 -9.91
CA ASN A 38 5.24 7.55 -10.02
C ASN A 38 5.49 8.88 -10.74
N LYS A 39 4.43 9.64 -11.04
CA LYS A 39 4.56 10.95 -11.70
C LYS A 39 5.01 11.99 -10.69
N VAL A 40 5.72 13.00 -11.17
CA VAL A 40 6.23 14.13 -10.37
C VAL A 40 5.61 15.45 -10.82
N GLY A 41 5.75 16.46 -9.98
CA GLY A 41 5.25 17.79 -10.30
C GLY A 41 3.72 17.83 -10.43
N VAL A 42 3.21 18.79 -11.21
CA VAL A 42 1.77 18.95 -11.44
C VAL A 42 1.11 17.72 -12.09
N THR A 43 1.91 16.92 -12.81
CA THR A 43 1.43 15.68 -13.46
C THR A 43 1.17 14.54 -12.47
N SER A 44 1.65 14.67 -11.23
CA SER A 44 1.33 13.76 -10.13
C SER A 44 -0.12 13.89 -9.66
N ILE A 45 -0.84 14.98 -9.97
CA ILE A 45 -2.21 15.15 -9.51
C ILE A 45 -3.17 14.28 -10.33
N ILE A 46 -3.79 13.30 -9.67
CA ILE A 46 -4.53 12.21 -10.35
C ILE A 46 -5.90 12.63 -10.92
N SER A 47 -6.66 13.49 -10.24
CA SER A 47 -8.02 13.85 -10.67
C SER A 47 -8.11 15.25 -11.27
N ASN A 48 -8.95 15.40 -12.30
CA ASN A 48 -9.22 16.71 -12.93
C ASN A 48 -9.73 17.75 -11.94
N LYS A 49 -10.55 17.33 -10.95
CA LYS A 49 -11.06 18.21 -9.89
C LYS A 49 -9.92 18.70 -8.97
N ALA A 50 -9.02 17.80 -8.57
CA ALA A 50 -7.85 18.17 -7.79
C ALA A 50 -6.93 19.11 -8.57
N LEU A 51 -6.67 18.82 -9.85
CA LEU A 51 -5.82 19.62 -10.72
C LEU A 51 -6.37 21.04 -10.89
N LYS A 52 -7.68 21.16 -11.10
CA LYS A 52 -8.36 22.46 -11.19
C LYS A 52 -8.20 23.24 -9.87
N SER A 53 -8.48 22.61 -8.73
CA SER A 53 -8.37 23.29 -7.43
C SER A 53 -6.92 23.66 -7.09
N PHE A 54 -5.95 22.81 -7.47
CA PHE A 54 -4.54 23.12 -7.32
C PHE A 54 -4.16 24.40 -8.08
N LYS A 55 -4.48 24.45 -9.38
CA LYS A 55 -4.09 25.56 -10.26
C LYS A 55 -4.85 26.86 -9.95
N ASN A 56 -6.14 26.75 -9.67
CA ASN A 56 -6.99 27.93 -9.58
C ASN A 56 -7.03 28.53 -8.18
N ASP A 57 -6.86 27.69 -7.14
CA ASP A 57 -7.07 28.08 -5.75
C ASP A 57 -5.75 27.95 -4.97
N TYR A 58 -5.31 26.72 -4.68
CA TYR A 58 -4.17 26.43 -3.78
C TYR A 58 -2.86 27.08 -4.19
N ALA A 59 -2.52 27.07 -5.49
CA ALA A 59 -1.27 27.66 -5.97
C ALA A 59 -1.18 29.17 -5.64
N LYS A 60 -2.34 29.85 -5.56
CA LYS A 60 -2.44 31.31 -5.36
C LYS A 60 -2.63 31.70 -3.89
N THR A 61 -2.86 30.75 -2.99
CA THR A 61 -3.05 31.07 -1.57
C THR A 61 -1.73 31.39 -0.87
N PRO A 62 -1.77 32.12 0.27
CA PRO A 62 -0.60 32.39 1.11
C PRO A 62 0.17 31.13 1.54
N LYS A 63 1.39 31.35 2.05
CA LYS A 63 2.27 30.32 2.61
C LYS A 63 1.63 29.58 3.80
N ASN A 64 2.38 28.62 4.36
CA ASN A 64 1.88 27.65 5.33
C ASN A 64 0.70 26.88 4.74
N LYS A 65 0.99 26.27 3.59
CA LYS A 65 0.02 25.52 2.80
C LYS A 65 0.52 24.13 2.43
N ALA A 66 -0.38 23.17 2.41
CA ALA A 66 -0.09 21.79 2.01
C ALA A 66 -1.25 21.20 1.21
N PHE A 67 -0.91 20.33 0.25
CA PHE A 67 -1.86 19.60 -0.59
C PHE A 67 -1.64 18.10 -0.39
N ALA A 68 -2.71 17.39 -0.01
CA ALA A 68 -2.72 15.96 0.23
C ALA A 68 -3.57 15.24 -0.82
N GLN A 69 -3.11 14.06 -1.25
CA GLN A 69 -3.82 13.21 -2.19
C GLN A 69 -3.60 11.73 -1.87
N SER A 70 -4.63 10.93 -2.13
CA SER A 70 -4.57 9.47 -2.18
C SER A 70 -4.63 8.99 -3.63
N THR A 71 -4.04 7.83 -3.91
CA THR A 71 -4.15 7.12 -5.19
C THR A 71 -5.58 6.63 -5.49
N SER A 72 -6.49 6.62 -4.51
CA SER A 72 -7.93 6.44 -4.73
C SER A 72 -8.60 7.62 -5.45
N GLY A 73 -7.89 8.75 -5.54
CA GLY A 73 -8.42 10.01 -6.06
C GLY A 73 -8.98 10.95 -5.00
N ALA A 74 -9.00 10.59 -3.72
CA ALA A 74 -9.32 11.51 -2.64
C ALA A 74 -8.24 12.59 -2.48
N TRP A 75 -8.63 13.82 -2.13
CA TRP A 75 -7.69 14.94 -1.97
C TRP A 75 -8.26 16.06 -1.09
N ASN A 76 -7.36 16.85 -0.52
CA ASN A 76 -7.67 18.10 0.16
C ASN A 76 -6.44 19.01 0.25
N TRP A 77 -6.64 20.28 0.57
CA TRP A 77 -5.54 21.21 0.83
C TRP A 77 -5.92 22.22 1.91
N ARG A 78 -4.90 22.79 2.54
CA ARG A 78 -5.02 23.86 3.54
C ARG A 78 -3.94 24.89 3.27
N SER A 79 -4.26 26.15 3.58
CA SER A 79 -3.36 27.30 3.46
C SER A 79 -3.54 28.21 4.65
N ASP A 80 -2.68 29.22 4.74
CA ASP A 80 -2.78 30.28 5.75
C ASP A 80 -2.92 29.70 7.18
N ARG A 81 -2.16 28.64 7.44
CA ARG A 81 -2.04 28.07 8.78
C ARG A 81 -0.95 28.79 9.55
N THR A 82 -0.99 28.62 10.87
CA THR A 82 0.02 29.15 11.79
C THR A 82 1.42 28.59 11.53
N SER A 83 1.53 27.40 10.93
CA SER A 83 2.81 26.80 10.52
C SER A 83 2.63 25.81 9.36
N ILE A 84 3.75 25.36 8.78
CA ILE A 84 3.76 24.32 7.73
C ILE A 84 3.23 22.99 8.29
N GLU A 85 3.66 22.61 9.50
CA GLU A 85 3.23 21.37 10.16
C GLU A 85 1.71 21.37 10.36
N HIS A 86 1.15 22.50 10.79
CA HIS A 86 -0.29 22.63 10.96
C HIS A 86 -1.03 22.54 9.61
N ALA A 87 -0.45 23.07 8.53
CA ALA A 87 -0.98 22.92 7.18
C ALA A 87 -0.97 21.46 6.71
N VAL A 88 0.15 20.76 6.90
CA VAL A 88 0.34 19.35 6.55
C VAL A 88 -0.68 18.48 7.31
N THR A 89 -0.71 18.56 8.64
CA THR A 89 -1.63 17.79 9.47
C THR A 89 -3.09 18.07 9.10
N SER A 90 -3.45 19.35 8.93
CA SER A 90 -4.82 19.71 8.55
C SER A 90 -5.21 19.20 7.15
N ALA A 91 -4.28 19.22 6.18
CA ALA A 91 -4.53 18.74 4.83
C ALA A 91 -4.70 17.21 4.80
N LEU A 92 -3.83 16.48 5.51
CA LEU A 92 -3.91 15.02 5.65
C LEU A 92 -5.23 14.60 6.27
N ILE A 93 -5.58 15.11 7.47
CA ILE A 93 -6.84 14.77 8.16
C ILE A 93 -8.05 15.02 7.23
N ALA A 94 -8.04 16.15 6.51
CA ALA A 94 -9.14 16.50 5.63
C ALA A 94 -9.19 15.64 4.34
N CYS A 95 -8.07 15.08 3.89
CA CYS A 95 -8.01 14.08 2.83
C CYS A 95 -8.52 12.73 3.33
N GLN A 96 -7.99 12.24 4.45
CA GLN A 96 -8.34 10.98 5.09
C GLN A 96 -9.83 10.88 5.38
N ARG A 97 -10.44 11.97 5.88
CA ARG A 97 -11.89 12.01 6.10
C ARG A 97 -12.71 11.76 4.84
N LYS A 98 -12.24 12.23 3.68
CA LYS A 98 -12.87 11.95 2.36
C LYS A 98 -12.52 10.56 1.83
N ASN A 99 -11.40 10.01 2.28
CA ASN A 99 -10.85 8.74 1.85
C ASN A 99 -11.16 7.57 2.79
N ARG A 100 -12.00 7.75 3.81
CA ARG A 100 -12.22 6.81 4.92
C ARG A 100 -12.40 5.33 4.52
N LYS A 101 -13.05 5.07 3.40
CA LYS A 101 -13.32 3.69 2.92
C LYS A 101 -12.13 3.03 2.21
N ALA A 102 -11.12 3.81 1.85
CA ALA A 102 -10.02 3.41 1.00
C ALA A 102 -8.66 3.78 1.63
N GLU A 103 -8.62 4.32 2.85
CA GLU A 103 -7.39 4.79 3.50
C GLU A 103 -6.38 3.66 3.73
N ASP A 104 -6.85 2.47 4.10
CA ASP A 104 -5.98 1.32 4.38
C ASP A 104 -5.23 0.82 3.13
N LEU A 105 -5.86 0.92 1.95
CA LEU A 105 -5.28 0.46 0.68
C LEU A 105 -4.63 1.61 -0.10
N TYR A 106 -5.16 2.82 0.03
CA TYR A 106 -4.76 3.97 -0.74
C TYR A 106 -4.62 5.14 0.24
N PRO A 107 -3.57 5.20 1.07
CA PRO A 107 -3.45 6.24 2.09
C PRO A 107 -3.27 7.63 1.46
N CYS A 108 -3.77 8.65 2.14
CA CYS A 108 -3.51 10.03 1.78
C CYS A 108 -2.05 10.40 2.10
N LYS A 109 -1.34 10.97 1.13
CA LYS A 109 0.04 11.46 1.28
C LYS A 109 0.10 12.94 0.93
N ILE A 110 1.04 13.68 1.53
CA ILE A 110 1.37 15.03 1.07
C ILE A 110 2.07 14.90 -0.28
N ILE A 111 1.64 15.74 -1.24
CA ILE A 111 2.25 15.83 -2.57
C ILE A 111 2.85 17.21 -2.86
N HIS A 112 2.47 18.24 -2.09
CA HIS A 112 2.98 19.60 -2.25
C HIS A 112 2.93 20.38 -0.93
N ILE A 113 3.99 21.12 -0.64
CA ILE A 113 4.12 22.00 0.53
C ILE A 113 4.65 23.34 0.06
N ASN A 114 3.91 24.41 0.34
CA ASN A 114 4.21 25.76 -0.16
C ASN A 114 4.47 25.78 -1.67
N ASP A 115 5.73 25.83 -2.08
CA ASP A 115 6.20 25.93 -3.46
C ASP A 115 7.05 24.71 -3.88
N SER A 116 7.08 23.67 -3.04
CA SER A 116 7.87 22.45 -3.23
C SER A 116 6.99 21.21 -3.35
N TRP A 117 7.31 20.36 -4.34
CA TRP A 117 6.75 19.01 -4.44
C TRP A 117 7.39 18.12 -3.39
N SER A 118 6.58 17.34 -2.67
CA SER A 118 7.14 16.29 -1.79
C SER A 118 7.49 15.08 -2.64
N ASP A 119 8.72 14.59 -2.49
CA ASP A 119 9.18 13.41 -3.20
C ASP A 119 8.32 12.22 -2.77
N ALA A 120 7.60 11.62 -3.72
CA ALA A 120 6.77 10.45 -3.51
C ALA A 120 7.57 9.16 -3.22
N LYS A 121 8.84 9.28 -2.79
CA LYS A 121 9.66 8.15 -2.41
C LYS A 121 9.18 7.66 -1.04
N VAL A 122 8.29 6.70 -1.10
CA VAL A 122 7.88 5.86 0.02
C VAL A 122 9.16 5.29 0.65
N SER A 123 9.55 5.81 1.81
CA SER A 123 10.52 5.17 2.70
C SER A 123 9.82 3.97 3.31
N GLU A 124 10.11 2.79 2.77
CA GLU A 124 9.97 1.51 3.46
C GLU A 124 11.19 1.38 4.38
N ASP A 125 10.99 1.58 5.68
CA ASP A 125 11.87 1.09 6.75
C ASP A 125 11.15 -0.06 7.47
#